data_AF-A0A7S1WX97-F1
#
_entry.id   AF-A0A7S1WX97-F1
#
_cell.length_a   1.000
_cell.length_b   1.000
_cell.length_c   1.000
_cell.angle_alpha   90.00
_cell.angle_beta   90.00
_cell.angle_gamma   90.00
#
_symmetry.space_group_name_H-M   'P 1'
#
loop_
_entity.id
_entity.type
_entity.pdbx_description
1 polymer ?
#
loop_
_entity_poly.entity_id
_entity_poly.type
_entity_poly.pdbx_seq_one_letter_code
_entity_poly.pdbx_strand_id
1 'polypeptide(L)'
;GPLPAPEIAGAALQGMQQGVLMGQSPPPGEGPPRQSRERFWVKYVVTAEAESGEWATCRYSGGDPYEVTSMCAAVGAITLLEDQESLNARECGGFVTPAFAFADSGFVDRLTKDRWACSPKGAAAAWEVKEGQPTHEEIMELFKRRTQGMMEFTMAMQDGSAKQWALPDYVSS
;
A
#
# COMPACT_ATOMS: atom_id res chain seq x y z
N GLY A 1 -11.34 18.12 19.69
CA GLY A 1 -10.69 18.65 20.90
C GLY A 1 -10.20 20.07 20.63
N PRO A 2 -9.89 20.87 21.66
CA PRO A 2 -9.28 22.18 21.47
C PRO A 2 -7.93 22.04 20.75
N LEU A 3 -7.60 23.02 19.92
CA LEU A 3 -6.29 23.09 19.29
C LEU A 3 -5.19 23.26 20.36
N PRO A 4 -4.00 22.69 20.15
CA PRO A 4 -2.88 22.89 21.06
C PRO A 4 -2.49 24.37 21.13
N ALA A 5 -1.93 24.78 22.26
CA ALA A 5 -1.41 26.15 22.42
C ALA A 5 -0.33 26.45 21.36
N PRO A 6 -0.21 27.70 20.88
CA PRO A 6 0.74 28.08 19.82
C PRO A 6 2.20 27.69 20.11
N GLU A 7 2.61 27.70 21.38
CA GLU A 7 3.96 27.31 21.82
C GLU A 7 4.25 25.83 21.55
N ILE A 8 3.25 24.97 21.79
CA ILE A 8 3.32 23.53 21.52
C ILE A 8 3.40 23.28 20.01
N ALA A 9 2.63 24.05 19.23
CA ALA A 9 2.68 23.98 17.77
C ALA A 9 4.04 24.43 17.20
N GLY A 10 4.65 25.47 17.78
CA GLY A 10 5.98 25.96 17.38
C GLY A 10 7.09 24.94 17.65
N ALA A 11 7.09 24.30 18.82
CA ALA A 11 8.05 23.25 19.14
C ALA A 11 7.89 22.02 18.23
N ALA A 12 6.65 21.63 17.92
CA ALA A 12 6.37 20.54 16.98
C ALA A 12 6.89 20.85 15.57
N LEU A 13 6.75 22.10 15.09
CA LEU A 13 7.26 22.51 13.78
C LEU A 13 8.78 22.38 13.68
N GLN A 14 9.51 22.86 14.70
CA GLN A 14 10.98 22.73 14.72
C GLN A 14 11.43 21.27 14.74
N GLY A 15 10.75 20.42 15.52
CA GLY A 15 11.01 18.98 15.55
C GLY A 15 10.80 18.33 14.17
N MET A 16 9.71 18.67 13.49
CA MET A 16 9.43 18.17 12.13
C MET A 16 10.49 18.63 11.12
N GLN A 17 10.87 19.91 11.14
CA GLN A 17 11.91 20.45 10.26
C GLN A 17 13.26 19.75 10.49
N GLN A 18 13.64 19.52 11.75
CA GLN A 18 14.87 18.81 12.08
C GLN A 18 14.81 17.35 11.61
N GLY A 19 13.66 16.69 11.75
CA GLY A 19 13.45 15.33 11.24
C GLY A 19 13.63 15.23 9.73
N VAL A 20 13.17 16.23 8.97
CA VAL A 20 13.41 16.32 7.51
C VAL A 20 14.89 16.50 7.20
N LEU A 21 15.57 17.43 7.87
CA LEU A 21 17.01 17.67 7.67
C LEU A 21 17.87 16.44 8.02
N MET A 22 17.46 15.68 9.03
CA MET A 22 18.12 14.42 9.42
C MET A 22 17.72 13.21 8.57
N GLY A 23 16.83 13.37 7.57
CA GLY A 23 16.34 12.27 6.75
C GLY A 23 15.50 11.24 7.50
N GLN A 24 14.97 11.61 8.67
CA GLN A 24 14.08 10.79 9.51
C GLN A 24 12.60 10.99 9.15
N SER A 25 12.28 12.06 8.42
CA SER A 25 10.95 12.36 7.91
C SER A 25 11.04 12.88 6.47
N PRO A 26 10.01 12.66 5.63
CA PRO A 26 10.00 13.22 4.30
C PRO A 26 9.70 14.72 4.35
N PRO A 27 10.23 15.52 3.41
CA PRO A 27 9.72 16.85 3.15
C PRO A 27 8.19 16.81 2.88
N PRO A 28 7.46 17.91 3.13
CA PRO A 28 6.05 17.98 2.78
C PRO A 28 5.81 17.66 1.29
N GLY A 29 4.91 16.70 1.02
CA GLY A 29 4.58 16.25 -0.33
C GLY A 29 5.54 15.20 -0.91
N GLU A 30 6.64 14.89 -0.21
CA GLU A 30 7.61 13.89 -0.64
C GLU A 30 7.32 12.51 -0.03
N GLY A 31 7.84 11.48 -0.69
CA GLY A 31 7.73 10.10 -0.27
C GLY A 31 9.08 9.41 -0.10
N PRO A 32 9.07 8.09 0.14
CA PRO A 32 10.29 7.30 0.05
C PRO A 32 10.84 7.37 -1.40
N PRO A 33 12.17 7.42 -1.57
CA PRO A 33 12.77 7.49 -2.89
C PRO A 33 12.51 6.20 -3.67
N ARG A 34 12.57 6.28 -5.00
CA ARG A 34 12.27 5.15 -5.90
C ARG A 34 13.04 3.87 -5.54
N GLN A 35 14.34 3.99 -5.26
CA GLN A 35 15.19 2.85 -4.87
C GLN A 35 14.68 2.13 -3.62
N SER A 36 14.09 2.86 -2.67
CA SER A 36 13.50 2.28 -1.47
C SER A 36 12.14 1.67 -1.77
N ARG A 37 11.33 2.34 -2.59
CA ARG A 37 10.02 1.82 -3.06
C ARG A 37 10.15 0.47 -3.76
N GLU A 38 11.19 0.27 -4.57
CA GLU A 38 11.47 -1.01 -5.25
C GLU A 38 11.70 -2.19 -4.29
N ARG A 39 11.95 -1.92 -3.00
CA ARG A 39 12.15 -2.94 -1.96
C ARG A 39 10.90 -3.20 -1.12
N PHE A 40 9.85 -2.38 -1.25
CA PHE A 40 8.62 -2.51 -0.46
C PHE A 40 7.50 -3.20 -1.24
N TRP A 41 6.79 -4.08 -0.54
CA TRP A 41 5.72 -4.90 -1.09
C TRP A 41 4.60 -4.94 -0.08
N VAL A 42 3.38 -4.73 -0.54
CA VAL A 42 2.19 -4.91 0.30
C VAL A 42 1.83 -6.38 0.32
N LYS A 43 1.64 -6.93 1.52
CA LYS A 43 1.09 -8.27 1.73
C LYS A 43 0.05 -8.20 2.84
N TYR A 44 -1.17 -8.62 2.54
CA TYR A 44 -2.22 -8.76 3.53
C TYR A 44 -2.66 -10.21 3.61
N VAL A 45 -3.00 -10.64 4.82
CA VAL A 45 -3.74 -11.88 5.05
C VAL A 45 -4.95 -11.50 5.86
N VAL A 46 -6.12 -11.69 5.25
CA VAL A 46 -7.42 -11.36 5.81
C VAL A 46 -8.16 -12.67 6.02
N THR A 47 -8.66 -12.86 7.24
CA THR A 47 -9.47 -14.02 7.59
C THR A 47 -10.85 -13.55 7.99
N ALA A 48 -11.88 -14.22 7.49
CA ALA A 48 -13.25 -13.93 7.83
C ALA A 48 -13.99 -15.21 8.23
N GLU A 49 -14.92 -15.06 9.16
CA GLU A 49 -15.88 -16.08 9.57
C GLU A 49 -17.27 -15.60 9.14
N ALA A 50 -17.99 -16.47 8.43
CA ALA A 50 -19.37 -16.23 8.03
C ALA A 50 -20.35 -16.50 9.19
N GLU A 51 -21.57 -16.01 9.08
CA GLU A 51 -22.63 -16.31 10.06
C GLU A 51 -22.95 -17.81 10.17
N SER A 52 -22.64 -18.58 9.11
CA SER A 52 -22.72 -20.05 9.09
C SER A 52 -21.64 -20.74 9.93
N GLY A 53 -20.62 -20.00 10.42
CA GLY A 53 -19.42 -20.53 11.07
C GLY A 53 -18.34 -21.01 10.08
N GLU A 54 -18.56 -20.83 8.78
CA GLU A 54 -17.56 -21.16 7.75
C GLU A 54 -16.48 -20.09 7.70
N TRP A 55 -15.23 -20.52 7.47
CA TRP A 55 -14.08 -19.63 7.44
C TRP A 55 -13.54 -19.49 6.02
N ALA A 56 -13.01 -18.31 5.70
CA ALA A 56 -12.25 -18.05 4.50
C ALA A 56 -11.01 -17.20 4.80
N THR A 57 -9.95 -17.44 4.05
CA THR A 57 -8.72 -16.66 4.10
C THR A 57 -8.43 -16.09 2.72
N CYS A 58 -8.24 -14.78 2.65
CA CYS A 58 -7.74 -14.09 1.46
C CYS A 58 -6.32 -13.61 1.72
N ARG A 59 -5.40 -13.94 0.82
CA ARG A 59 -4.06 -13.36 0.77
C ARG A 59 -3.98 -12.41 -0.41
N TYR A 60 -3.56 -11.20 -0.12
CA TYR A 60 -3.24 -10.20 -1.13
C TYR A 60 -1.74 -9.98 -1.16
N SER A 61 -1.16 -9.88 -2.35
CA SER A 61 0.17 -9.33 -2.56
C SER A 61 0.15 -8.29 -3.67
N GLY A 62 0.89 -7.20 -3.50
CA GLY A 62 1.04 -6.15 -4.49
C GLY A 62 2.38 -5.43 -4.37
N GLY A 63 2.53 -4.37 -5.17
CA GLY A 63 3.71 -3.51 -5.20
C GLY A 63 3.85 -2.65 -3.94
N ASP A 64 4.51 -1.51 -4.07
CA ASP A 64 4.64 -0.59 -2.95
C ASP A 64 3.28 0.05 -2.60
N PRO A 65 3.02 0.44 -1.34
CA PRO A 65 1.70 0.97 -0.95
C PRO A 65 1.22 2.19 -1.77
N TYR A 66 2.13 3.10 -2.13
CA TYR A 66 1.78 4.30 -2.91
C TYR A 66 1.37 3.93 -4.33
N GLU A 67 2.09 2.97 -4.90
CA GLU A 67 1.79 2.42 -6.20
C GLU A 67 0.45 1.68 -6.19
N VAL A 68 0.21 0.80 -5.22
CA VAL A 68 -1.08 0.09 -5.07
C VAL A 68 -2.24 1.09 -5.00
N THR A 69 -2.13 2.13 -4.18
CA THR A 69 -3.17 3.18 -4.10
C THR A 69 -3.36 3.90 -5.43
N SER A 70 -2.27 4.31 -6.09
CA SER A 70 -2.34 5.02 -7.37
C SER A 70 -2.97 4.15 -8.46
N MET A 71 -2.62 2.86 -8.47
CA MET A 71 -3.14 1.88 -9.41
C MET A 71 -4.62 1.61 -9.19
N CYS A 72 -5.06 1.39 -7.95
CA CYS A 72 -6.48 1.24 -7.64
C CYS A 72 -7.29 2.46 -8.08
N ALA A 73 -6.74 3.67 -7.91
CA ALA A 73 -7.41 4.90 -8.37
C ALA A 73 -7.52 4.98 -9.90
N ALA A 74 -6.41 4.73 -10.61
CA ALA A 74 -6.37 4.79 -12.07
C ALA A 74 -7.23 3.69 -12.71
N VAL A 75 -7.08 2.44 -12.26
CA VAL A 75 -7.89 1.31 -12.74
C VAL A 75 -9.35 1.53 -12.40
N GLY A 76 -9.66 2.06 -11.21
CA GLY A 76 -11.05 2.36 -10.83
C GLY A 76 -11.70 3.36 -11.78
N ALA A 77 -10.97 4.42 -12.15
CA ALA A 77 -11.43 5.39 -13.14
C ALA A 77 -11.65 4.76 -14.53
N ILE A 78 -10.74 3.88 -14.97
CA ILE A 78 -10.86 3.15 -16.25
C ILE A 78 -12.06 2.21 -16.21
N THR A 79 -12.25 1.46 -15.13
CA THR A 79 -13.41 0.58 -14.94
C THR A 79 -14.72 1.38 -15.03
N LEU A 80 -14.82 2.53 -14.36
CA LEU A 80 -16.00 3.39 -14.46
C LEU A 80 -16.28 3.89 -15.89
N LEU A 81 -15.24 4.02 -16.72
CA LEU A 81 -15.37 4.48 -18.11
C LEU A 81 -15.73 3.34 -19.07
N GLU A 82 -15.10 2.18 -18.92
CA GLU A 82 -15.17 1.07 -19.89
C GLU A 82 -16.26 0.05 -19.55
N ASP A 83 -16.55 -0.14 -18.26
CA ASP A 83 -17.48 -1.18 -17.79
C ASP A 83 -18.88 -0.59 -17.49
N GLN A 84 -19.23 0.56 -18.07
CA GLN A 84 -20.48 1.29 -17.75
C GLN A 84 -21.74 0.44 -17.85
N GLU A 85 -21.81 -0.43 -18.87
CA GLU A 85 -22.96 -1.31 -19.09
C GLU A 85 -23.05 -2.41 -18.03
N SER A 86 -21.92 -3.00 -17.63
CA SER A 86 -21.87 -4.07 -16.62
C SER A 86 -21.98 -3.55 -15.19
N LEU A 87 -21.54 -2.32 -14.93
CA LEU A 87 -21.66 -1.69 -13.62
C LEU A 87 -23.13 -1.49 -13.23
N ASN A 88 -24.05 -1.28 -14.18
CA ASN A 88 -25.46 -0.94 -13.88
C ASN A 88 -25.57 0.24 -12.90
N ALA A 89 -25.15 1.43 -13.35
CA ALA A 89 -25.08 2.64 -12.52
C ALA A 89 -26.40 3.06 -11.84
N ARG A 90 -27.55 2.49 -12.25
CA ARG A 90 -28.84 2.70 -11.56
C ARG A 90 -28.91 1.97 -10.22
N GLU A 91 -28.19 0.86 -10.08
CA GLU A 91 -28.15 0.02 -8.88
C GLU A 91 -26.88 0.26 -8.06
N CYS A 92 -25.74 0.50 -8.72
CA CYS A 92 -24.45 0.67 -8.05
C CYS A 92 -23.91 2.12 -8.02
N GLY A 93 -24.66 3.09 -8.55
CA GLY A 93 -24.20 4.48 -8.68
C GLY A 93 -24.34 5.34 -7.42
N GLY A 94 -23.61 6.45 -7.38
CA GLY A 94 -23.66 7.44 -6.30
C GLY A 94 -22.38 7.48 -5.46
N PHE A 95 -22.52 7.81 -4.17
CA PHE A 95 -21.41 7.80 -3.21
C PHE A 95 -21.29 6.43 -2.57
N VAL A 96 -20.57 5.55 -3.26
CA VAL A 96 -20.45 4.14 -2.90
C VAL A 96 -19.00 3.74 -2.69
N THR A 97 -18.78 2.64 -1.98
CA THR A 97 -17.44 2.07 -1.81
C THR A 97 -17.02 1.31 -3.08
N PRO A 98 -15.71 1.17 -3.36
CA PRO A 98 -15.24 0.37 -4.49
C PRO A 98 -15.75 -1.08 -4.46
N ALA A 99 -15.91 -1.67 -3.27
CA ALA A 99 -16.43 -3.03 -3.13
C ALA A 99 -17.86 -3.17 -3.67
N PHE A 100 -18.69 -2.15 -3.51
CA PHE A 100 -20.04 -2.12 -4.05
C PHE A 100 -20.07 -1.70 -5.52
N ALA A 101 -19.29 -0.67 -5.88
CA ALA A 101 -19.23 -0.15 -7.23
C ALA A 101 -18.71 -1.19 -8.24
N PHE A 102 -17.72 -2.00 -7.85
CA PHE A 102 -16.94 -2.82 -8.78
C PHE A 102 -17.19 -4.33 -8.65
N ALA A 103 -18.19 -4.77 -7.89
CA ALA A 103 -18.43 -6.18 -7.54
C ALA A 103 -18.42 -7.12 -8.75
N ASP A 104 -19.08 -6.72 -9.84
CA ASP A 104 -19.21 -7.51 -11.08
C ASP A 104 -18.51 -6.85 -12.29
N SER A 105 -17.43 -6.11 -12.01
CA SER A 105 -16.65 -5.40 -13.04
C SER A 105 -15.29 -6.05 -13.30
N GLY A 106 -14.63 -5.68 -14.40
CA GLY A 106 -13.26 -6.11 -14.69
C GLY A 106 -12.19 -5.36 -13.88
N PHE A 107 -12.52 -4.76 -12.74
CA PHE A 107 -11.56 -4.01 -11.90
C PHE A 107 -10.42 -4.89 -11.38
N VAL A 108 -10.75 -6.05 -10.81
CA VAL A 108 -9.75 -7.00 -10.27
C VAL A 108 -8.92 -7.61 -11.40
N ASP A 109 -9.56 -7.95 -12.52
CA ASP A 109 -8.86 -8.48 -13.70
C ASP A 109 -7.82 -7.49 -14.22
N ARG A 110 -8.17 -6.21 -14.30
CA ARG A 110 -7.21 -5.16 -14.69
C ARG A 110 -6.05 -5.09 -13.70
N LEU A 111 -6.31 -5.08 -12.39
CA LEU A 111 -5.25 -5.03 -11.39
C LEU A 111 -4.32 -6.26 -11.41
N THR A 112 -4.82 -7.44 -11.78
CA THR A 112 -4.00 -8.68 -11.80
C THR A 112 -3.25 -8.90 -13.12
N LYS A 113 -3.73 -8.31 -14.22
CA LYS A 113 -3.25 -8.61 -15.57
C LYS A 113 -1.78 -8.25 -15.78
N ASP A 114 -1.39 -7.05 -15.36
CA ASP A 114 -0.06 -6.51 -15.63
C ASP A 114 0.75 -6.39 -14.34
N ARG A 115 2.08 -6.51 -14.48
CA ARG A 115 2.99 -6.14 -13.40
C ARG A 115 3.04 -4.63 -13.34
N TRP A 116 2.72 -4.11 -12.16
CA TRP A 116 2.80 -2.69 -11.89
C TRP A 116 4.18 -2.37 -11.30
N ALA A 117 4.46 -1.08 -11.15
CA ALA A 117 5.73 -0.51 -10.71
C ALA A 117 6.72 -0.36 -11.85
N CYS A 118 7.33 0.81 -11.93
CA CYS A 118 8.44 1.17 -12.80
C CYS A 118 9.69 0.26 -12.64
N SER A 119 9.57 -1.05 -12.79
CA SER A 119 10.60 -2.06 -12.62
C SER A 119 10.26 -3.32 -13.43
N PRO A 120 11.20 -3.89 -14.19
CA PRO A 120 11.04 -5.21 -14.83
C PRO A 120 10.76 -6.36 -13.82
N LYS A 121 10.99 -6.10 -12.52
CA LYS A 121 10.76 -7.01 -11.40
C LYS A 121 9.52 -6.65 -10.56
N GLY A 122 8.68 -5.74 -11.06
CA GLY A 122 7.49 -5.25 -10.36
C GLY A 122 6.52 -6.35 -9.94
N ALA A 123 5.73 -6.07 -8.90
CA ALA A 123 4.74 -7.01 -8.38
C ALA A 123 3.43 -6.84 -9.16
N ALA A 124 2.88 -7.93 -9.69
CA ALA A 124 1.46 -7.93 -10.05
C ALA A 124 0.63 -7.97 -8.75
N ALA A 125 -0.53 -7.33 -8.76
CA ALA A 125 -1.50 -7.58 -7.72
C ALA A 125 -1.98 -9.03 -7.86
N ALA A 126 -2.00 -9.76 -6.76
CA ALA A 126 -2.46 -11.14 -6.74
C ALA A 126 -3.33 -11.38 -5.51
N TRP A 127 -4.40 -12.14 -5.73
CA TRP A 127 -5.33 -12.58 -4.70
C TRP A 127 -5.35 -14.09 -4.69
N GLU A 128 -5.16 -14.68 -3.51
CA GLU A 128 -5.34 -16.10 -3.25
C GLU A 128 -6.43 -16.23 -2.21
N VAL A 129 -7.57 -16.82 -2.60
CA VAL A 129 -8.67 -17.10 -1.68
C VAL A 129 -8.67 -18.59 -1.40
N LYS A 130 -8.72 -18.96 -0.13
CA LYS A 130 -8.81 -20.35 0.32
C LYS A 130 -9.89 -20.50 1.38
N GLU A 131 -10.51 -21.67 1.39
CA GLU A 131 -11.42 -22.07 2.44
C GLU A 131 -10.64 -22.37 3.74
N GLY A 132 -11.26 -22.06 4.87
CA GLY A 132 -10.72 -22.30 6.20
C GLY A 132 -9.78 -21.21 6.72
N GLN A 133 -9.29 -21.46 7.93
CA GLN A 133 -8.30 -20.61 8.60
C GLN A 133 -6.89 -20.83 8.05
N PRO A 134 -5.99 -19.84 8.16
CA PRO A 134 -4.58 -20.06 7.91
C PRO A 134 -4.01 -20.95 9.01
N THR A 135 -3.13 -21.90 8.62
CA THR A 135 -2.44 -22.74 9.59
C THR A 135 -1.41 -21.92 10.35
N HIS A 136 -1.00 -22.43 11.52
CA HIS A 136 0.04 -21.78 12.30
C HIS A 136 1.35 -21.65 11.51
N GLU A 137 1.73 -22.66 10.74
CA GLU A 137 2.93 -22.65 9.90
C GLU A 137 2.89 -21.53 8.86
N GLU A 138 1.74 -21.33 8.22
CA GLU A 138 1.56 -20.27 7.23
C GLU A 138 1.68 -18.87 7.85
N ILE A 139 1.09 -18.67 9.03
CA ILE A 139 1.22 -17.42 9.78
C ILE A 139 2.70 -17.18 10.12
N MET A 140 3.39 -18.19 10.64
CA MET A 140 4.80 -18.09 11.01
C MET A 140 5.70 -17.81 9.81
N GLU A 141 5.41 -18.40 8.65
CA GLU A 141 6.13 -18.12 7.41
C GLU A 141 5.98 -16.65 6.97
N LEU A 142 4.78 -16.06 7.12
CA LEU A 142 4.54 -14.65 6.83
C LEU A 142 5.33 -13.73 7.78
N PHE A 143 5.38 -14.06 9.07
CA PHE A 143 6.19 -13.32 10.05
C PHE A 143 7.69 -13.43 9.75
N LYS A 144 8.18 -14.61 9.37
CA LYS A 144 9.58 -14.81 8.96
C LYS A 144 9.93 -13.93 7.76
N ARG A 145 9.11 -13.97 6.69
CA ARG A 145 9.31 -13.16 5.49
C ARG A 145 9.28 -11.66 5.79
N ARG A 146 8.34 -11.19 6.63
CA ARG A 146 8.30 -9.79 7.07
C ARG A 146 9.57 -9.40 7.81
N THR A 147 10.00 -10.23 8.77
CA THR A 147 11.21 -9.99 9.57
C THR A 147 12.46 -9.93 8.69
N GLN A 148 12.58 -10.87 7.75
CA GLN A 148 13.68 -10.89 6.79
C GLN A 148 13.71 -9.63 5.92
N GLY A 149 12.58 -9.22 5.35
CA GLY A 149 12.51 -7.99 4.55
C GLY A 149 12.87 -6.73 5.35
N MET A 150 12.47 -6.66 6.63
CA MET A 150 12.88 -5.58 7.53
C MET A 150 14.38 -5.59 7.83
N MET A 151 14.98 -6.77 8.02
CA MET A 151 16.43 -6.90 8.22
C MET A 151 17.20 -6.48 6.97
N GLU A 152 16.80 -6.95 5.79
CA GLU A 152 17.41 -6.56 4.51
C GLU A 152 17.34 -5.05 4.28
N PHE A 153 16.19 -4.43 4.58
CA PHE A 153 16.04 -2.98 4.49
C PHE A 153 16.93 -2.24 5.50
N THR A 154 17.04 -2.75 6.73
CA THR A 154 17.91 -2.17 7.77
C THR A 154 19.39 -2.23 7.37
N MET A 155 19.83 -3.35 6.81
CA MET A 155 21.20 -3.50 6.28
C MET A 155 21.46 -2.53 5.13
N ALA A 156 20.51 -2.39 4.20
CA ALA A 156 20.61 -1.44 3.09
C ALA A 156 20.63 0.03 3.54
N MET A 157 19.99 0.35 4.67
CA MET A 157 20.10 1.68 5.29
C MET A 157 21.49 1.91 5.90
N GLN A 158 22.08 0.88 6.53
CA GLN A 158 23.41 0.97 7.15
C GLN A 158 24.54 1.09 6.11
N ASP A 159 24.42 0.41 4.98
CA ASP A 159 25.42 0.48 3.90
C ASP A 159 25.19 1.66 2.92
N GLY A 160 24.11 2.43 3.11
CA GLY A 160 23.77 3.60 2.30
C GLY A 160 23.14 3.28 0.94
N SER A 161 22.86 2.01 0.63
CA SER A 161 22.19 1.57 -0.60
C SER A 161 20.66 1.68 -0.57
N ALA A 162 20.10 2.20 0.53
CA ALA A 162 18.72 2.62 0.66
C ALA A 162 18.62 3.85 1.57
N LYS A 163 17.55 4.64 1.37
CA LYS A 163 17.21 5.77 2.24
C LYS A 163 15.74 5.69 2.62
N GLN A 164 15.40 5.91 3.87
CA GLN A 164 14.01 5.82 4.32
C GLN A 164 13.14 6.90 3.66
N TRP A 165 13.69 8.11 3.50
CA TRP A 165 13.00 9.25 2.91
C TRP A 165 13.89 9.97 1.89
N ALA A 166 13.26 10.66 0.93
CA ALA A 166 13.97 11.58 0.07
C ALA A 166 14.50 12.75 0.90
N LEU A 167 15.74 13.15 0.65
CA LEU A 167 16.28 14.38 1.23
C LEU A 167 15.90 15.56 0.34
N PRO A 168 15.66 16.76 0.90
CA PRO A 168 15.47 17.94 0.09
C PRO A 168 16.70 18.22 -0.80
N ASP A 169 16.47 18.68 -2.02
CA ASP A 169 17.53 18.95 -3.02
C ASP A 169 18.61 19.93 -2.50
N TYR A 170 18.24 20.86 -1.63
CA TYR A 170 19.14 21.86 -1.03
C TYR A 170 20.01 21.32 0.12
N VAL A 171 19.78 20.08 0.57
CA VAL A 171 20.63 19.39 1.55
C VAL A 171 21.74 18.58 0.84
N SER A 172 21.57 18.29 -0.45
CA SER A 172 22.49 17.51 -1.27
C SER A 172 23.51 18.34 -2.07
N SER A 173 23.49 19.68 -1.95
CA SER A 173 24.45 20.62 -2.58
C SER A 173 25.54 21.06 -1.61
#